data_AF-A0A536PJT0-F1
#
_entry.id   AF-A0A536PJT0-F1
#
_cell.length_a   1.000
_cell.length_b   1.000
_cell.length_c   1.000
_cell.angle_alpha   90.00
_cell.angle_beta   90.00
_cell.angle_gamma   90.00
#
_symmetry.space_group_name_H-M   'P 1'
#
loop_
_entity.id
_entity.type
_entity.pdbx_description
1 polymer ?
#
loop_
_entity_poly.entity_id
_entity_poly.type
_entity_poly.pdbx_seq_one_letter_code
_entity_poly.pdbx_strand_id
1 'polypeptide(L)'
;MSVASSAYVPASVTRRALVAWSAYALVAWIIALAALARWLWAVTLDGPVIYGEGAVAHAAILARDRLEYTVGARFGDVPPLFTAANYPPLYFHLAGLGDPFLVGRAISIVATVAVAAAIGWRARTGGALVAGALAAAWLASFPVAVWGAAVKPDLVALALTVGAVLALSAPRLADGPLVAGALLGLAVTAKPTAGLPALALAVAIVMRGDPLGFLRYVAAGVGAALAVGFATRLPDKAMYLHVVDWNALAWTPEQAVLLVLVAILTIGVPVLFALVLRAGPGPSRPPRRARWRRSRLASARARSFRPSRRYSSSWRSCSSIRSGSFPAGRRARGHGAIPGVSRSCARCRAGSLSSRTRDCSSRPDASPRSTTSSCGRGSRSAVASSSRPSASSARSATVGSWSS
;
A
#
# COMPACT_ATOMS: atom_id res chain seq x y z
N MET A 1 -40.16 20.27 23.75
CA MET A 1 -38.94 20.16 22.90
C MET A 1 -37.90 19.32 23.63
N SER A 2 -36.85 18.84 22.95
CA SER A 2 -35.72 18.14 23.58
C SER A 2 -34.46 18.94 23.27
N VAL A 3 -34.00 19.74 24.23
CA VAL A 3 -32.73 20.44 24.10
C VAL A 3 -31.64 19.36 24.14
N ALA A 4 -30.91 19.18 23.04
CA ALA A 4 -29.68 18.41 23.09
C ALA A 4 -28.67 19.29 23.82
N SER A 5 -28.23 18.88 25.01
CA SER A 5 -27.12 19.53 25.70
C SER A 5 -25.88 19.40 24.83
N SER A 6 -25.60 20.43 24.04
CA SER A 6 -24.28 20.64 23.46
C SER A 6 -23.33 20.76 24.64
N ALA A 7 -22.44 19.79 24.83
CA ALA A 7 -21.49 19.80 25.92
C ALA A 7 -20.63 21.06 25.78
N TYR A 8 -20.77 21.99 26.73
CA TYR A 8 -20.03 23.25 26.71
C TYR A 8 -18.53 22.94 26.84
N VAL A 9 -17.80 23.08 25.74
CA VAL A 9 -16.34 23.03 25.74
C VAL A 9 -15.85 24.42 26.15
N PRO A 10 -15.18 24.59 27.30
CA PRO A 10 -14.72 25.90 27.74
C PRO A 10 -13.75 26.50 26.72
N ALA A 11 -13.87 27.80 26.45
CA ALA A 11 -13.01 28.50 25.49
C ALA A 11 -11.50 28.37 25.81
N SER A 12 -11.15 28.16 27.08
CA SER A 12 -9.79 27.85 27.53
C SER A 12 -9.25 26.51 27.02
N VAL A 13 -10.10 25.48 26.89
CA VAL A 13 -9.73 24.17 26.32
C VAL A 13 -9.44 24.32 24.83
N THR A 14 -10.32 25.00 24.09
CA THR A 14 -10.12 25.29 22.66
C THR A 14 -8.87 26.12 22.41
N ARG A 15 -8.60 27.16 23.23
CA ARG A 15 -7.38 27.97 23.12
C ARG A 15 -6.12 27.15 23.40
N ARG A 16 -6.11 26.31 24.45
CA ARG A 16 -4.97 25.44 24.77
C ARG A 16 -4.70 24.42 23.65
N ALA A 17 -5.76 23.81 23.10
CA ALA A 17 -5.63 22.90 21.97
C ALA A 17 -5.06 23.58 20.73
N LEU A 18 -5.51 24.80 20.39
CA LEU A 18 -4.95 25.58 19.29
C LEU A 18 -3.47 25.90 19.50
N VAL A 19 -3.05 26.33 20.70
CA VAL A 19 -1.63 26.60 21.00
C VAL A 19 -0.79 25.32 20.86
N ALA A 20 -1.24 24.19 21.39
CA ALA A 20 -0.54 22.91 21.29
C ALA A 20 -0.40 22.45 19.83
N TRP A 21 -1.48 22.53 19.04
CA TRP A 21 -1.43 22.21 17.61
C TRP A 21 -0.55 23.18 16.81
N SER A 22 -0.53 24.47 17.15
CA SER A 22 0.36 25.45 16.50
C SER A 22 1.83 25.20 16.80
N ALA A 23 2.18 24.91 18.07
CA ALA A 23 3.55 24.58 18.45
C ALA A 23 4.01 23.28 17.77
N TYR A 24 3.15 22.25 17.75
CA TYR A 24 3.43 20.99 17.04
C TYR A 24 3.57 21.19 15.53
N ALA A 25 2.68 21.96 14.91
CA ALA A 25 2.77 22.31 13.49
C ALA A 25 4.09 23.03 13.17
N LEU A 26 4.48 24.01 13.97
CA LEU A 26 5.71 24.78 13.76
C LEU A 26 6.96 23.87 13.76
N VAL A 27 7.11 23.04 14.80
CA VAL A 27 8.23 22.09 14.90
C VAL A 27 8.22 21.09 13.73
N ALA A 28 7.06 20.51 13.43
CA ALA A 28 6.92 19.56 12.33
C ALA A 28 7.25 20.19 10.96
N TRP A 29 6.80 21.43 10.69
CA TRP A 29 7.09 22.12 9.44
C TRP A 29 8.56 22.52 9.30
N ILE A 30 9.23 22.97 10.36
CA ILE A 30 10.67 23.29 10.31
C ILE A 30 11.48 22.05 9.90
N ILE A 31 11.23 20.90 10.54
CA ILE A 31 11.93 19.65 10.24
C ILE A 31 11.55 19.14 8.84
N ALA A 32 10.27 19.21 8.46
CA ALA A 32 9.81 18.79 7.14
C ALA A 32 10.43 19.62 6.00
N LEU A 33 10.55 20.94 6.17
CA LEU A 33 11.19 21.82 5.18
C LEU A 33 12.70 21.54 5.07
N ALA A 34 13.39 21.30 6.19
CA ALA A 34 14.79 20.89 6.19
C ALA A 34 14.98 19.53 5.50
N ALA A 35 14.08 18.57 5.73
CA ALA A 35 14.08 17.28 5.04
C ALA A 35 13.87 17.45 3.52
N LEU A 36 12.85 18.21 3.11
CA LEU A 36 12.57 18.50 1.70
C LEU A 36 13.76 19.19 1.00
N ALA A 37 14.39 20.18 1.63
CA ALA A 37 15.58 20.83 1.10
C ALA A 37 16.74 19.84 0.89
N ARG A 38 16.98 18.96 1.87
CA ARG A 38 17.98 17.88 1.77
C ARG A 38 17.64 16.85 0.68
N TRP A 39 16.36 16.56 0.46
CA TRP A 39 15.90 15.67 -0.61
C TRP A 39 16.11 16.29 -1.99
N LEU A 40 15.80 17.59 -2.16
CA LEU A 40 16.05 18.32 -3.40
C LEU A 40 17.56 18.41 -3.71
N TRP A 41 18.40 18.64 -2.70
CA TRP A 41 19.86 18.55 -2.85
C TRP A 41 20.32 17.13 -3.21
N ALA A 42 19.74 16.09 -2.59
CA ALA A 42 20.07 14.70 -2.96
C ALA A 42 19.70 14.37 -4.42
N VAL A 43 18.70 15.02 -5.01
CA VAL A 43 18.35 14.82 -6.43
C VAL A 43 19.44 15.35 -7.38
N THR A 44 20.29 16.30 -6.95
CA THR A 44 21.37 16.87 -7.79
C THR A 44 22.71 16.14 -7.64
N LEU A 45 22.73 14.89 -7.16
CA LEU A 45 23.95 14.13 -6.88
C LEU A 45 23.98 12.80 -7.62
N ASP A 46 24.96 12.60 -8.50
CA ASP A 46 25.09 11.41 -9.36
C ASP A 46 25.68 10.18 -8.66
N GLY A 47 25.47 10.05 -7.35
CA GLY A 47 26.02 8.98 -6.51
C GLY A 47 25.22 8.77 -5.22
N PRO A 48 25.47 7.67 -4.47
CA PRO A 48 24.67 7.30 -3.31
C PRO A 48 24.81 8.29 -2.15
N VAL A 49 23.69 8.75 -1.61
CA VAL A 49 23.60 9.63 -0.43
C VAL A 49 23.35 8.87 0.87
N ILE A 50 22.93 7.59 0.80
CA ILE A 50 22.81 6.71 1.96
C ILE A 50 23.32 5.29 1.70
N TYR A 51 23.63 4.58 2.78
CA TYR A 51 24.01 3.16 2.73
C TYR A 51 22.93 2.28 2.07
N GLY A 52 23.39 1.39 1.19
CA GLY A 52 22.59 0.45 0.41
C GLY A 52 21.95 1.04 -0.86
N GLU A 53 21.97 2.37 -1.07
CA GLU A 53 21.33 2.99 -2.23
C GLU A 53 22.00 2.57 -3.56
N GLY A 54 23.33 2.49 -3.58
CA GLY A 54 24.10 2.06 -4.76
C GLY A 54 23.78 0.63 -5.22
N ALA A 55 23.42 -0.29 -4.30
CA ALA A 55 23.03 -1.65 -4.66
C ALA A 55 21.67 -1.68 -5.38
N VAL A 56 20.71 -0.87 -4.93
CA VAL A 56 19.39 -0.72 -5.56
C VAL A 56 19.51 -0.02 -6.91
N ALA A 57 20.33 1.03 -7.00
CA ALA A 57 20.65 1.71 -8.25
C ALA A 57 21.32 0.76 -9.26
N HIS A 58 22.28 -0.06 -8.84
CA HIS A 58 22.94 -1.04 -9.71
C HIS A 58 21.98 -2.12 -10.21
N ALA A 59 21.13 -2.67 -9.33
CA ALA A 59 20.05 -3.60 -9.74
C ALA A 59 19.06 -2.95 -10.73
N ALA A 60 18.74 -1.66 -10.57
CA ALA A 60 17.92 -0.90 -11.52
C ALA A 60 18.60 -0.67 -12.89
N ILE A 61 19.93 -0.58 -12.95
CA ILE A 61 20.68 -0.57 -14.22
C ILE A 61 20.55 -1.93 -14.91
N LEU A 62 20.85 -3.02 -14.20
CA LEU A 62 20.76 -4.38 -14.75
C LEU A 62 19.33 -4.77 -15.16
N ALA A 63 18.32 -4.22 -14.49
CA ALA A 63 16.91 -4.46 -14.80
C ALA A 63 16.51 -4.00 -16.21
N ARG A 64 17.19 -3.01 -16.79
CA ARG A 64 16.97 -2.57 -18.18
C ARG A 64 17.16 -3.71 -19.18
N ASP A 65 18.18 -4.54 -18.93
CA ASP A 65 18.51 -5.72 -19.74
C ASP A 65 17.93 -7.03 -19.14
N ARG A 66 17.10 -6.93 -18.10
CA ARG A 66 16.50 -8.04 -17.33
C ARG A 66 17.53 -8.96 -16.66
N LEU A 67 18.70 -8.40 -16.29
CA LEU A 67 19.84 -9.10 -15.68
C LEU A 67 19.91 -8.94 -14.15
N GLU A 68 18.94 -8.29 -13.51
CA GLU A 68 19.00 -7.89 -12.10
C GLU A 68 19.11 -9.07 -11.12
N TYR A 69 18.57 -10.24 -11.47
CA TYR A 69 18.70 -11.49 -10.69
C TYR A 69 19.72 -12.48 -11.28
N THR A 70 20.54 -12.05 -12.25
CA THR A 70 21.51 -12.95 -12.89
C THR A 70 22.79 -13.01 -12.05
N VAL A 71 23.06 -14.18 -11.46
CA VAL A 71 24.26 -14.42 -10.65
C VAL A 71 25.52 -14.18 -11.49
N GLY A 72 26.39 -13.29 -11.02
CA GLY A 72 27.63 -12.94 -11.74
C GLY A 72 27.44 -11.99 -12.94
N ALA A 73 26.27 -11.37 -13.08
CA ALA A 73 26.06 -10.29 -14.05
C ALA A 73 27.09 -9.15 -13.85
N ARG A 74 27.41 -8.48 -14.96
CA ARG A 74 28.36 -7.36 -15.02
C ARG A 74 27.73 -6.20 -15.76
N PHE A 75 28.20 -5.00 -15.48
CA PHE A 75 27.88 -3.80 -16.23
C PHE A 75 29.20 -3.15 -16.68
N GLY A 76 29.43 -3.11 -17.99
CA GLY A 76 30.72 -2.71 -18.56
C GLY A 76 31.88 -3.57 -18.03
N ASP A 77 33.04 -2.94 -17.86
CA ASP A 77 34.28 -3.58 -17.39
C ASP A 77 34.34 -3.79 -15.86
N VAL A 78 33.27 -3.46 -15.13
CA VAL A 78 33.23 -3.63 -13.68
C VAL A 78 33.22 -5.13 -13.35
N PRO A 79 34.14 -5.62 -12.49
CA PRO A 79 34.09 -7.00 -12.00
C PRO A 79 32.73 -7.33 -11.39
N PRO A 80 32.28 -8.60 -11.41
CA PRO A 80 30.96 -8.98 -10.94
C PRO A 80 30.89 -8.82 -9.41
N LEU A 81 30.45 -7.65 -8.98
CA LEU A 81 30.06 -7.38 -7.60
C LEU A 81 28.78 -8.17 -7.30
N PHE A 82 28.65 -8.62 -6.05
CA PHE A 82 27.47 -9.32 -5.59
C PHE A 82 26.23 -8.42 -5.71
N THR A 83 25.45 -8.61 -6.78
CA THR A 83 24.27 -7.78 -7.03
C THR A 83 23.09 -8.33 -6.24
N ALA A 84 23.00 -7.84 -5.00
CA ALA A 84 21.92 -8.12 -4.07
C ALA A 84 20.61 -7.42 -4.51
N ALA A 85 19.99 -7.91 -5.59
CA ALA A 85 18.67 -7.48 -6.07
C ALA A 85 17.57 -7.97 -5.10
N ASN A 86 17.55 -7.34 -3.93
CA ASN A 86 16.88 -7.81 -2.71
C ASN A 86 15.35 -7.59 -2.69
N TYR A 87 14.77 -7.22 -3.82
CA TYR A 87 13.37 -6.80 -3.95
C TYR A 87 12.78 -7.38 -5.23
N PRO A 88 11.45 -7.59 -5.32
CA PRO A 88 10.79 -7.96 -6.56
C PRO A 88 10.84 -6.81 -7.60
N PRO A 89 10.58 -7.10 -8.89
CA PRO A 89 11.13 -6.31 -9.99
C PRO A 89 10.54 -4.90 -10.18
N LEU A 90 9.35 -4.60 -9.66
CA LEU A 90 8.64 -3.36 -10.03
C LEU A 90 9.48 -2.12 -9.78
N TYR A 91 10.14 -2.02 -8.63
CA TYR A 91 10.91 -0.82 -8.29
C TYR A 91 12.19 -0.68 -9.12
N PHE A 92 12.90 -1.78 -9.40
CA PHE A 92 14.11 -1.74 -10.22
C PHE A 92 13.79 -1.28 -11.65
N HIS A 93 12.71 -1.78 -12.24
CA HIS A 93 12.27 -1.38 -13.58
C HIS A 93 11.77 0.06 -13.62
N LEU A 94 11.10 0.55 -12.56
CA LEU A 94 10.69 1.96 -12.44
C LEU A 94 11.89 2.91 -12.27
N ALA A 95 12.86 2.58 -11.42
CA ALA A 95 14.07 3.38 -11.24
C ALA A 95 14.99 3.32 -12.47
N GLY A 96 14.99 2.19 -13.21
CA GLY A 96 15.79 1.98 -14.41
C GLY A 96 15.37 2.78 -15.64
N LEU A 97 14.20 3.45 -15.63
CA LEU A 97 13.66 4.23 -16.76
C LEU A 97 14.55 5.42 -17.18
N GLY A 98 15.43 5.88 -16.30
CA GLY A 98 16.42 6.92 -16.55
C GLY A 98 17.61 6.72 -15.63
N ASP A 99 18.34 7.77 -15.27
CA ASP A 99 19.36 7.63 -14.21
C ASP A 99 18.71 7.11 -12.91
N PRO A 100 19.21 6.01 -12.30
CA PRO A 100 18.56 5.39 -11.16
C PRO A 100 18.57 6.26 -9.89
N PHE A 101 19.58 7.14 -9.72
CA PHE A 101 19.60 8.06 -8.61
C PHE A 101 18.55 9.16 -8.82
N LEU A 102 18.53 9.83 -9.97
CA LEU A 102 17.53 10.85 -10.29
C LEU A 102 16.09 10.29 -10.25
N VAL A 103 15.81 9.23 -11.02
CA VAL A 103 14.47 8.67 -11.18
C VAL A 103 14.01 7.95 -9.91
N GLY A 104 14.88 7.13 -9.31
CA GLY A 104 14.58 6.43 -8.07
C GLY A 104 14.29 7.40 -6.91
N ARG A 105 15.06 8.49 -6.79
CA ARG A 105 14.82 9.52 -5.77
C ARG A 105 13.54 10.30 -6.04
N ALA A 106 13.29 10.72 -7.28
CA ALA A 106 12.07 11.43 -7.65
C ALA A 106 10.81 10.61 -7.33
N ILE A 107 10.81 9.31 -7.66
CA ILE A 107 9.72 8.38 -7.36
C ILE A 107 9.52 8.23 -5.84
N SER A 108 10.60 8.06 -5.07
CA SER A 108 10.53 7.97 -3.60
C SER A 108 9.99 9.26 -2.95
N ILE A 109 10.41 10.44 -3.42
CA ILE A 109 9.90 11.74 -2.96
C ILE A 109 8.40 11.86 -3.25
N VAL A 110 7.97 11.57 -4.49
CA VAL A 110 6.56 11.62 -4.89
C VAL A 110 5.71 10.67 -4.06
N ALA A 111 6.17 9.44 -3.84
CA ALA A 111 5.49 8.47 -3.00
C ALA A 111 5.35 8.95 -1.54
N THR A 112 6.42 9.54 -0.99
CA THR A 112 6.45 10.09 0.37
C THR A 112 5.49 11.27 0.55
N VAL A 113 5.46 12.19 -0.41
CA VAL A 113 4.55 13.34 -0.43
C VAL A 113 3.11 12.89 -0.63
N ALA A 114 2.86 11.84 -1.43
CA ALA A 114 1.53 11.24 -1.57
C ALA A 114 1.01 10.66 -0.25
N VAL A 115 1.87 10.01 0.56
CA VAL A 115 1.52 9.57 1.93
C VAL A 115 1.23 10.76 2.84
N ALA A 116 2.05 11.82 2.79
CA ALA A 116 1.80 13.06 3.56
C ALA A 116 0.43 13.68 3.22
N ALA A 117 0.12 13.78 1.93
CA ALA A 117 -1.15 14.30 1.43
C ALA A 117 -2.34 13.40 1.83
N ALA A 118 -2.17 12.07 1.81
CA ALA A 118 -3.18 11.12 2.29
C ALA A 118 -3.49 11.31 3.79
N ILE A 119 -2.46 11.52 4.62
CA ILE A 119 -2.58 11.80 6.05
C ILE A 119 -3.32 13.12 6.27
N GLY A 120 -2.87 14.21 5.64
CA GLY A 120 -3.52 15.53 5.73
C GLY A 120 -4.98 15.50 5.26
N TRP A 121 -5.27 14.81 4.16
CA TRP A 121 -6.63 14.63 3.64
C TRP A 121 -7.53 13.84 4.60
N ARG A 122 -7.01 12.82 5.29
CA ARG A 122 -7.75 12.09 6.34
C ARG A 122 -7.96 12.94 7.59
N ALA A 123 -6.99 13.78 7.95
CA ALA A 123 -7.04 14.67 9.10
C ALA A 123 -7.88 15.95 8.90
N ARG A 124 -8.28 16.30 7.67
CA ARG A 124 -8.94 17.57 7.31
C ARG A 124 -10.19 17.94 8.13
N THR A 125 -10.88 16.98 8.73
CA THR A 125 -12.02 17.24 9.61
C THR A 125 -11.63 17.90 10.94
N GLY A 126 -10.35 17.85 11.32
CA GLY A 126 -9.77 18.63 12.43
C GLY A 126 -9.38 20.07 12.05
N GLY A 127 -9.62 20.49 10.80
CA GLY A 127 -9.22 21.79 10.28
C GLY A 127 -7.81 21.81 9.67
N ALA A 128 -7.49 22.90 8.97
CA ALA A 128 -6.26 23.04 8.19
C ALA A 128 -4.98 22.92 9.05
N LEU A 129 -4.99 23.47 10.26
CA LEU A 129 -3.86 23.40 11.19
C LEU A 129 -3.51 21.94 11.56
N VAL A 130 -4.51 21.15 11.97
CA VAL A 130 -4.33 19.74 12.35
C VAL A 130 -3.90 18.90 11.15
N ALA A 131 -4.52 19.13 9.98
CA ALA A 131 -4.19 18.44 8.76
C ALA A 131 -2.75 18.72 8.29
N GLY A 132 -2.34 19.99 8.28
CA GLY A 132 -0.99 20.41 7.95
C GLY A 132 0.03 19.89 8.95
N ALA A 133 -0.26 19.96 10.25
CA ALA A 133 0.62 19.46 11.30
C ALA A 133 0.87 17.95 11.18
N LEU A 134 -0.16 17.13 10.94
CA LEU A 134 -0.01 15.68 10.79
C LEU A 134 0.67 15.28 9.47
N ALA A 135 0.42 16.00 8.38
CA ALA A 135 1.14 15.80 7.12
C ALA A 135 2.62 16.16 7.24
N ALA A 136 2.95 17.29 7.87
CA ALA A 136 4.32 17.69 8.15
C ALA A 136 5.01 16.74 9.14
N ALA A 137 4.31 16.26 10.16
CA ALA A 137 4.85 15.33 11.15
C ALA A 137 5.26 13.98 10.54
N TRP A 138 4.55 13.52 9.51
CA TRP A 138 4.98 12.37 8.71
C TRP A 138 6.33 12.64 8.03
N LEU A 139 6.46 13.77 7.31
CA LEU A 139 7.69 14.17 6.63
C LEU A 139 8.86 14.41 7.60
N ALA A 140 8.56 14.93 8.80
CA ALA A 140 9.50 15.19 9.87
C ALA A 140 9.90 13.95 10.68
N SER A 141 9.16 12.84 10.57
CA SER A 141 9.50 11.62 11.30
C SER A 141 10.86 11.08 10.83
N PHE A 142 11.75 10.74 11.77
CA PHE A 142 13.15 10.38 11.46
C PHE A 142 13.34 9.43 10.26
N PRO A 143 12.67 8.26 10.16
CA PRO A 143 12.87 7.36 9.02
C PRO A 143 12.46 8.00 7.69
N VAL A 144 11.43 8.86 7.68
CA VAL A 144 11.00 9.59 6.48
C VAL A 144 11.95 10.74 6.18
N ALA A 145 12.30 11.57 7.17
CA ALA A 145 13.23 12.68 6.99
C ALA A 145 14.59 12.21 6.42
N VAL A 146 15.07 11.03 6.83
CA VAL A 146 16.35 10.44 6.38
C VAL A 146 16.22 9.63 5.09
N TRP A 147 15.19 8.79 4.92
CA TRP A 147 15.07 7.89 3.76
C TRP A 147 14.04 8.34 2.70
N GLY A 148 13.33 9.45 2.91
CA GLY A 148 12.23 9.94 2.06
C GLY A 148 12.55 10.12 0.58
N ALA A 149 13.82 10.43 0.29
CA ALA A 149 14.35 10.50 -1.07
C ALA A 149 15.10 9.25 -1.52
N ALA A 150 15.45 8.28 -0.67
CA ALA A 150 16.37 7.21 -1.03
C ALA A 150 15.89 6.36 -2.22
N VAL A 151 16.81 5.89 -3.08
CA VAL A 151 16.53 4.84 -4.06
C VAL A 151 16.25 3.52 -3.35
N LYS A 152 15.01 3.31 -2.89
CA LYS A 152 14.50 2.13 -2.17
C LYS A 152 13.00 1.93 -2.45
N PRO A 153 12.50 0.69 -2.56
CA PRO A 153 11.10 0.41 -2.86
C PRO A 153 10.12 0.74 -1.73
N ASP A 154 10.63 0.87 -0.50
CA ASP A 154 9.89 1.06 0.75
C ASP A 154 8.72 2.05 0.63
N LEU A 155 9.00 3.23 0.08
CA LEU A 155 8.07 4.36 0.09
C LEU A 155 7.04 4.24 -1.04
N VAL A 156 7.41 3.62 -2.16
CA VAL A 156 6.50 3.24 -3.24
C VAL A 156 5.52 2.18 -2.75
N ALA A 157 6.01 1.10 -2.15
CA ALA A 157 5.18 0.03 -1.59
C ALA A 157 4.25 0.57 -0.49
N LEU A 158 4.72 1.50 0.35
CA LEU A 158 3.90 2.17 1.36
C LEU A 158 2.83 3.07 0.73
N ALA A 159 3.16 3.90 -0.26
CA ALA A 159 2.20 4.80 -0.92
C ALA A 159 1.08 4.00 -1.63
N LEU A 160 1.44 2.91 -2.31
CA LEU A 160 0.49 1.97 -2.90
C LEU A 160 -0.41 1.32 -1.84
N THR A 161 0.17 0.88 -0.72
CA THR A 161 -0.57 0.32 0.43
C THR A 161 -1.55 1.34 1.02
N VAL A 162 -1.11 2.60 1.23
CA VAL A 162 -1.97 3.69 1.72
C VAL A 162 -3.10 3.98 0.72
N GLY A 163 -2.80 4.00 -0.59
CA GLY A 163 -3.81 4.11 -1.64
C GLY A 163 -4.88 3.00 -1.57
N ALA A 164 -4.47 1.76 -1.33
CA ALA A 164 -5.39 0.63 -1.15
C ALA A 164 -6.29 0.79 0.09
N VAL A 165 -5.72 1.23 1.22
CA VAL A 165 -6.49 1.57 2.43
C VAL A 165 -7.48 2.69 2.17
N LEU A 166 -7.09 3.73 1.42
CA LEU A 166 -7.98 4.83 1.04
C LEU A 166 -9.15 4.36 0.16
N ALA A 167 -8.88 3.50 -0.84
CA ALA A 167 -9.89 2.94 -1.74
C ALA A 167 -10.95 2.10 -0.99
N LEU A 168 -10.53 1.20 -0.09
CA LEU A 168 -11.45 0.41 0.77
C LEU A 168 -12.19 1.24 1.83
N SER A 169 -11.76 2.48 2.04
CA SER A 169 -12.28 3.41 3.04
C SER A 169 -13.04 4.59 2.40
N ALA A 170 -13.43 4.46 1.14
CA ALA A 170 -14.22 5.43 0.38
C ALA A 170 -15.64 4.88 0.12
N PRO A 171 -16.68 5.33 0.85
CA PRO A 171 -18.03 4.72 0.78
C PRO A 171 -18.76 4.82 -0.57
N ARG A 172 -18.17 5.50 -1.55
CA ARG A 172 -18.76 5.77 -2.87
C ARG A 172 -18.06 5.04 -4.03
N LEU A 173 -16.92 4.38 -3.77
CA LEU A 173 -16.21 3.60 -4.78
C LEU A 173 -16.70 2.15 -4.74
N ALA A 174 -17.65 1.80 -5.60
CA ALA A 174 -18.10 0.42 -5.79
C ALA A 174 -16.96 -0.53 -6.20
N ASP A 175 -15.91 0.03 -6.83
CA ASP A 175 -14.70 -0.67 -7.25
C ASP A 175 -13.54 -0.53 -6.24
N GLY A 176 -13.82 -0.02 -5.03
CA GLY A 176 -12.83 0.13 -3.96
C GLY A 176 -12.00 -1.14 -3.69
N PRO A 177 -12.62 -2.34 -3.61
CA PRO A 177 -11.87 -3.60 -3.48
C PRO A 177 -11.00 -3.94 -4.69
N LEU A 178 -11.47 -3.65 -5.92
CA LEU A 178 -10.71 -3.89 -7.15
C LEU A 178 -9.46 -2.99 -7.18
N VAL A 179 -9.62 -1.69 -6.94
CA VAL A 179 -8.52 -0.72 -6.89
C VAL A 179 -7.52 -1.06 -5.79
N ALA A 180 -8.01 -1.42 -4.59
CA ALA A 180 -7.15 -1.84 -3.48
C ALA A 180 -6.37 -3.12 -3.78
N GLY A 181 -6.99 -4.08 -4.46
CA GLY A 181 -6.34 -5.30 -4.93
C GLY A 181 -5.19 -4.99 -5.87
N ALA A 182 -5.48 -4.25 -6.95
CA ALA A 182 -4.47 -3.85 -7.94
C ALA A 182 -3.28 -3.10 -7.30
N LEU A 183 -3.57 -2.10 -6.46
CA LEU A 183 -2.53 -1.33 -5.77
C LEU A 183 -1.65 -2.20 -4.86
N LEU A 184 -2.21 -3.21 -4.19
CA LEU A 184 -1.41 -4.12 -3.37
C LEU A 184 -0.69 -5.21 -4.16
N GLY A 185 -1.20 -5.64 -5.32
CA GLY A 185 -0.44 -6.45 -6.27
C GLY A 185 0.83 -5.73 -6.74
N LEU A 186 0.71 -4.42 -7.03
CA LEU A 186 1.86 -3.54 -7.29
C LEU A 186 2.75 -3.38 -6.06
N ALA A 187 2.18 -3.16 -4.86
CA ALA A 187 2.97 -2.99 -3.63
C ALA A 187 3.81 -4.23 -3.30
N VAL A 188 3.24 -5.44 -3.43
CA VAL A 188 3.93 -6.72 -3.23
C VAL A 188 5.04 -6.91 -4.25
N THR A 189 4.82 -6.54 -5.51
CA THR A 189 5.83 -6.62 -6.57
C THR A 189 6.87 -5.48 -6.55
N ALA A 190 6.71 -4.48 -5.68
CA ALA A 190 7.78 -3.56 -5.28
C ALA A 190 8.52 -4.02 -4.01
N LYS A 191 7.81 -4.54 -3.02
CA LYS A 191 8.41 -5.01 -1.75
C LYS A 191 7.57 -6.14 -1.12
N PRO A 192 8.15 -7.32 -0.79
CA PRO A 192 7.38 -8.50 -0.41
C PRO A 192 6.69 -8.34 0.95
N THR A 193 7.21 -7.46 1.82
CA THR A 193 6.59 -7.12 3.11
C THR A 193 5.20 -6.49 2.97
N ALA A 194 4.84 -5.96 1.80
CA ALA A 194 3.47 -5.51 1.51
C ALA A 194 2.45 -6.67 1.44
N GLY A 195 2.89 -7.93 1.44
CA GLY A 195 2.01 -9.09 1.59
C GLY A 195 1.25 -9.12 2.92
N LEU A 196 1.84 -8.58 4.00
CA LEU A 196 1.19 -8.49 5.31
C LEU A 196 -0.02 -7.54 5.33
N PRO A 197 0.08 -6.26 4.91
CA PRO A 197 -1.10 -5.41 4.76
C PRO A 197 -2.08 -5.94 3.71
N ALA A 198 -1.61 -6.66 2.68
CA ALA A 198 -2.51 -7.30 1.72
C ALA A 198 -3.35 -8.44 2.33
N LEU A 199 -2.77 -9.25 3.22
CA LEU A 199 -3.52 -10.23 4.01
C LEU A 199 -4.51 -9.51 4.95
N ALA A 200 -4.08 -8.46 5.64
CA ALA A 200 -4.90 -7.72 6.59
C ALA A 200 -6.13 -7.06 5.92
N LEU A 201 -5.97 -6.47 4.74
CA LEU A 201 -7.09 -5.90 3.97
C LEU A 201 -8.01 -6.98 3.39
N ALA A 202 -7.46 -8.12 2.96
CA ALA A 202 -8.26 -9.27 2.54
C ALA A 202 -9.17 -9.78 3.68
N VAL A 203 -8.60 -9.98 4.87
CA VAL A 203 -9.36 -10.35 6.09
C VAL A 203 -10.41 -9.28 6.41
N ALA A 204 -10.07 -7.99 6.33
CA ALA A 204 -11.02 -6.91 6.57
C ALA A 204 -12.20 -6.87 5.58
N ILE A 205 -12.03 -7.35 4.34
CA ILE A 205 -13.14 -7.50 3.37
C ILE A 205 -13.99 -8.73 3.72
N VAL A 206 -13.36 -9.87 4.06
CA VAL A 206 -14.08 -11.09 4.50
C VAL A 206 -14.92 -10.80 5.75
N MET A 207 -14.37 -10.09 6.74
CA MET A 207 -15.09 -9.68 7.96
C MET A 207 -16.25 -8.70 7.70
N ARG A 208 -16.30 -8.02 6.55
CA ARG A 208 -17.46 -7.20 6.13
C ARG A 208 -18.57 -8.04 5.48
N GLY A 209 -18.34 -9.33 5.21
CA GLY A 209 -19.28 -10.20 4.52
C GLY A 209 -19.42 -9.90 3.03
N ASP A 210 -18.37 -9.39 2.38
CA ASP A 210 -18.36 -9.02 0.95
C ASP A 210 -17.52 -10.00 0.09
N PRO A 211 -18.08 -11.16 -0.29
CA PRO A 211 -17.34 -12.17 -1.07
C PRO A 211 -17.04 -11.71 -2.50
N LEU A 212 -17.89 -10.83 -3.08
CA LEU A 212 -17.66 -10.30 -4.43
C LEU A 212 -16.54 -9.25 -4.41
N GLY A 213 -16.50 -8.38 -3.39
CA GLY A 213 -15.39 -7.49 -3.14
C GLY A 213 -14.08 -8.24 -2.91
N PHE A 214 -14.11 -9.34 -2.15
CA PHE A 214 -12.94 -10.21 -1.95
C PHE A 214 -12.45 -10.82 -3.28
N LEU A 215 -13.34 -11.37 -4.10
CA LEU A 215 -13.00 -11.91 -5.43
C LEU A 215 -12.39 -10.84 -6.34
N ARG A 216 -12.99 -9.64 -6.40
CA ARG A 216 -12.47 -8.50 -7.17
C ARG A 216 -11.08 -8.07 -6.69
N TYR A 217 -10.88 -8.03 -5.38
CA TYR A 217 -9.62 -7.69 -4.74
C TYR A 217 -8.52 -8.70 -5.08
N VAL A 218 -8.78 -10.00 -4.92
CA VAL A 218 -7.81 -11.06 -5.25
C VAL A 218 -7.51 -11.06 -6.76
N ALA A 219 -8.54 -11.03 -7.60
CA ALA A 219 -8.36 -11.04 -9.06
C ALA A 219 -7.56 -9.82 -9.56
N ALA A 220 -7.82 -8.63 -9.02
CA ALA A 220 -7.09 -7.42 -9.39
C ALA A 220 -5.65 -7.41 -8.87
N GLY A 221 -5.41 -7.93 -7.65
CA GLY A 221 -4.05 -8.05 -7.10
C GLY A 221 -3.19 -9.06 -7.84
N VAL A 222 -3.74 -10.24 -8.14
CA VAL A 222 -3.08 -11.25 -8.99
C VAL A 222 -2.87 -10.71 -10.41
N GLY A 223 -3.89 -10.07 -11.00
CA GLY A 223 -3.79 -9.47 -12.34
C GLY A 223 -2.70 -8.39 -12.42
N ALA A 224 -2.59 -7.52 -11.42
CA ALA A 224 -1.54 -6.51 -11.36
C ALA A 224 -0.15 -7.13 -11.17
N ALA A 225 0.00 -8.14 -10.30
CA ALA A 225 1.26 -8.84 -10.10
C ALA A 225 1.72 -9.59 -11.37
N LEU A 226 0.78 -10.23 -12.09
CA LEU A 226 1.04 -10.86 -13.39
C LEU A 226 1.42 -9.83 -14.45
N ALA A 227 0.72 -8.68 -14.52
CA ALA A 227 1.05 -7.61 -15.45
C ALA A 227 2.47 -7.08 -15.25
N VAL A 228 2.90 -6.91 -13.99
CA VAL A 228 4.30 -6.59 -13.66
C VAL A 228 5.23 -7.71 -14.12
N GLY A 229 4.93 -8.98 -13.81
CA GLY A 229 5.75 -10.12 -14.21
C GLY A 229 5.94 -10.26 -15.73
N PHE A 230 4.91 -9.96 -16.52
CA PHE A 230 5.00 -9.95 -18.00
C PHE A 230 5.74 -8.74 -18.55
N ALA A 231 5.59 -7.55 -17.93
CA ALA A 231 6.31 -6.35 -18.34
C ALA A 231 7.81 -6.43 -18.00
N THR A 232 8.14 -7.06 -16.87
CA THR A 232 9.49 -7.10 -16.28
C THR A 232 10.11 -8.51 -16.44
N ARG A 233 9.96 -9.36 -15.41
CA ARG A 233 10.40 -10.75 -15.37
C ARG A 233 9.39 -11.57 -14.56
N LEU A 234 8.99 -12.73 -15.07
CA LEU A 234 8.17 -13.68 -14.31
C LEU A 234 8.99 -14.31 -13.17
N PRO A 235 8.37 -14.70 -12.05
CA PRO A 235 9.07 -15.35 -10.94
C PRO A 235 9.83 -16.61 -11.39
N ASP A 236 11.13 -16.66 -11.11
CA ASP A 236 11.99 -17.80 -11.38
C ASP A 236 12.89 -18.14 -10.17
N LYS A 237 13.70 -19.19 -10.31
CA LYS A 237 14.62 -19.65 -9.25
C LYS A 237 15.66 -18.59 -8.86
N ALA A 238 16.08 -17.74 -9.81
CA ALA A 238 17.10 -16.73 -9.56
C ALA A 238 16.53 -15.55 -8.78
N MET A 239 15.33 -15.09 -9.15
CA MET A 239 14.57 -14.10 -8.37
C MET A 239 14.26 -14.63 -6.97
N TYR A 240 13.88 -15.91 -6.81
CA TYR A 240 13.64 -16.50 -5.50
C TYR A 240 14.91 -16.51 -4.63
N LEU A 241 16.04 -16.95 -5.18
CA LEU A 241 17.34 -16.97 -4.49
C LEU A 241 17.71 -15.57 -3.98
N HIS A 242 17.57 -14.53 -4.81
CA HIS A 242 17.87 -13.17 -4.41
C HIS A 242 16.85 -12.62 -3.40
N VAL A 243 15.55 -12.67 -3.70
CA VAL A 243 14.50 -11.98 -2.92
C VAL A 243 14.12 -12.71 -1.63
N VAL A 244 14.29 -14.03 -1.57
CA VAL A 244 13.90 -14.85 -0.41
C VAL A 244 15.12 -15.40 0.30
N ASP A 245 15.95 -16.23 -0.35
CA ASP A 245 17.01 -16.97 0.34
C ASP A 245 18.12 -16.05 0.85
N TRP A 246 18.61 -15.11 0.03
CA TRP A 246 19.65 -14.14 0.41
C TRP A 246 19.15 -12.99 1.29
N ASN A 247 17.83 -12.80 1.39
CA ASN A 247 17.21 -11.81 2.29
C ASN A 247 16.52 -12.43 3.51
N ALA A 248 16.71 -13.74 3.73
CA ALA A 248 16.34 -14.40 4.96
C ALA A 248 17.20 -13.86 6.10
N LEU A 249 16.67 -12.88 6.84
CA LEU A 249 17.25 -12.43 8.09
C LEU A 249 17.42 -13.64 9.04
N ALA A 250 18.56 -13.71 9.72
CA ALA A 250 18.79 -14.68 10.79
C ALA A 250 17.78 -14.42 11.92
N TRP A 251 16.67 -15.17 11.87
CA TRP A 251 15.52 -14.97 12.73
C TRP A 251 15.75 -15.64 14.08
N THR A 252 15.52 -14.89 15.17
CA THR A 252 15.64 -15.43 16.53
C THR A 252 14.32 -15.24 17.30
N PRO A 253 14.01 -16.12 18.28
CA PRO A 253 12.79 -15.98 19.09
C PRO A 253 12.66 -14.62 19.80
N GLU A 254 13.78 -14.00 20.16
CA GLU A 254 13.84 -12.70 20.82
C GLU A 254 13.37 -11.58 19.87
N GLN A 255 13.77 -11.63 18.60
CA GLN A 255 13.27 -10.71 17.56
C GLN A 255 11.76 -10.87 17.37
N ALA A 256 11.24 -12.10 17.45
CA ALA A 256 9.81 -12.38 17.37
C ALA A 256 9.04 -11.71 18.51
N VAL A 257 9.52 -11.86 19.75
CA VAL A 257 8.91 -11.24 20.95
C VAL A 257 8.95 -9.72 20.84
N LEU A 258 10.08 -9.14 20.41
CA LEU A 258 10.20 -7.69 20.18
C LEU A 258 9.20 -7.21 19.11
N LEU A 259 9.04 -7.94 18.00
CA LEU A 259 8.07 -7.60 16.95
C LEU A 259 6.63 -7.62 17.47
N VAL A 260 6.26 -8.63 18.28
CA VAL A 260 4.94 -8.73 18.92
C VAL A 260 4.71 -7.56 19.89
N LEU A 261 5.69 -7.22 20.73
CA LEU A 261 5.59 -6.08 21.65
C LEU A 261 5.43 -4.74 20.88
N VAL A 262 6.21 -4.52 19.82
CA VAL A 262 6.07 -3.35 18.95
C VAL A 262 4.69 -3.31 18.29
N ALA A 263 4.17 -4.43 17.79
CA ALA A 263 2.83 -4.49 17.21
C ALA A 263 1.71 -4.19 18.24
N ILE A 264 1.84 -4.69 19.46
CA ILE A 264 0.92 -4.37 20.57
C ILE A 264 0.97 -2.88 20.90
N LEU A 265 2.15 -2.27 21.03
CA LEU A 265 2.30 -0.86 21.40
C LEU A 265 1.87 0.10 20.28
N THR A 266 2.15 -0.23 19.02
CA THR A 266 1.88 0.66 17.87
C THR A 266 0.50 0.48 17.24
N ILE A 267 -0.11 -0.70 17.34
CA ILE A 267 -1.43 -1.01 16.77
C ILE A 267 -2.42 -1.36 17.88
N GLY A 268 -2.06 -2.30 18.76
CA GLY A 268 -2.95 -2.79 19.82
C GLY A 268 -3.42 -1.71 20.78
N VAL A 269 -2.51 -0.91 21.34
CA VAL A 269 -2.82 0.16 22.30
C VAL A 269 -3.67 1.27 21.65
N PRO A 270 -3.34 1.84 20.47
CA PRO A 270 -4.21 2.81 19.81
C PRO A 270 -5.59 2.27 19.44
N VAL A 271 -5.69 1.01 18.98
CA VAL A 271 -6.98 0.37 18.68
C VAL A 271 -7.79 0.16 19.96
N LEU A 272 -7.19 -0.35 21.03
CA LEU A 272 -7.84 -0.51 22.33
C LEU A 272 -8.35 0.83 22.87
N PHE A 273 -7.52 1.89 22.82
CA PHE A 273 -7.90 3.22 23.25
C PHE A 273 -9.05 3.79 22.41
N ALA A 274 -9.01 3.62 21.09
CA ALA A 274 -10.10 4.02 20.20
C ALA A 274 -11.40 3.23 20.44
N LEU A 275 -11.31 1.95 20.82
CA LEU A 275 -12.46 1.13 21.20
C LEU A 275 -13.04 1.57 22.55
N VAL A 276 -12.20 1.81 23.56
CA VAL A 276 -12.61 2.33 24.88
C VAL A 276 -13.29 3.69 24.75
N LEU A 277 -12.71 4.62 23.98
CA LEU A 277 -13.31 5.94 23.72
C LEU A 277 -14.66 5.85 22.96
N ARG A 278 -14.85 4.83 22.11
CA ARG A 278 -16.14 4.55 21.44
C ARG A 278 -17.15 3.84 22.35
N ALA A 279 -16.68 3.11 23.35
CA ALA A 279 -17.49 2.35 24.31
C ALA A 279 -17.88 3.17 25.56
N GLY A 280 -17.33 4.37 25.73
CA GLY A 280 -17.77 5.32 26.76
C GLY A 280 -19.28 5.59 26.70
N PRO A 281 -19.91 6.01 27.82
CA PRO A 281 -21.36 6.10 27.95
C PRO A 281 -21.96 7.16 27.02
N GLY A 282 -22.30 6.75 25.80
CA GLY A 282 -23.08 7.55 24.87
C GLY A 282 -24.47 7.86 25.45
N PRO A 283 -25.09 8.99 25.08
CA PRO A 283 -26.39 9.40 25.61
C PRO A 283 -27.40 8.26 25.43
N SER A 284 -27.96 7.81 26.56
CA SER A 284 -28.81 6.63 26.63
C SER A 284 -29.93 6.71 25.60
N ARG A 285 -29.98 5.72 24.70
CA ARG A 285 -31.03 5.63 23.67
C ARG A 285 -32.38 5.69 24.39
N PRO A 286 -33.24 6.70 24.14
CA PRO A 286 -34.48 6.84 24.87
C PRO A 286 -35.32 5.57 24.67
N PRO A 287 -35.97 5.06 25.73
CA PRO A 287 -36.60 3.75 25.72
C PRO A 287 -37.61 3.63 24.57
N ARG A 288 -37.71 2.43 23.97
CA ARG A 288 -38.49 2.13 22.75
C ARG A 288 -39.91 2.72 22.74
N ARG A 289 -40.55 2.86 23.91
CA ARG A 289 -41.88 3.47 24.11
C ARG A 289 -41.94 4.96 23.70
N ALA A 290 -40.85 5.73 23.85
CA ALA A 290 -40.80 7.14 23.43
C ALA A 290 -40.83 7.31 21.90
N ARG A 291 -40.33 6.32 21.14
CA ARG A 291 -40.33 6.34 19.67
C ARG A 291 -41.74 6.24 19.08
N TRP A 292 -42.61 5.46 19.73
CA TRP A 292 -44.02 5.27 19.34
C TRP A 292 -44.92 6.50 19.59
N ARG A 293 -44.64 7.31 20.62
CA ARG A 293 -45.41 8.55 20.86
C ARG A 293 -45.07 9.66 19.85
N ARG A 294 -43.81 9.75 19.41
CA ARG A 294 -43.39 10.77 18.41
C ARG A 294 -43.96 10.51 17.02
N SER A 295 -44.08 9.26 16.58
CA SER A 295 -44.70 8.94 15.28
C SER A 295 -46.18 9.30 15.23
N ARG A 296 -46.97 8.99 16.28
CA ARG A 296 -48.39 9.39 16.33
C ARG A 296 -48.60 10.91 16.30
N LEU A 297 -47.75 11.69 16.99
CA LEU A 297 -47.83 13.15 16.99
C LEU A 297 -47.46 13.78 15.63
N ALA A 298 -46.49 13.22 14.91
CA ALA A 298 -46.16 13.65 13.55
C ALA A 298 -47.31 13.36 12.57
N SER A 299 -47.91 12.17 12.64
CA SER A 299 -49.06 11.78 11.82
C SER A 299 -50.35 12.55 12.12
N ALA A 300 -50.47 13.16 13.29
CA ALA A 300 -51.58 14.06 13.64
C ALA A 300 -51.42 15.43 12.98
N ARG A 301 -50.23 16.06 13.07
CA ARG A 301 -49.95 17.37 12.43
C ARG A 301 -49.99 17.32 10.90
N ALA A 302 -49.71 16.18 10.28
CA ALA A 302 -49.78 16.04 8.82
C ALA A 302 -51.22 16.07 8.25
N ARG A 303 -52.27 15.97 9.08
CA ARG A 303 -53.67 15.98 8.62
C ARG A 303 -54.35 17.36 8.67
N SER A 304 -53.76 18.34 9.34
CA SER A 304 -54.34 19.68 9.53
C SER A 304 -53.90 20.72 8.49
N PHE A 305 -53.20 20.32 7.43
CA PHE A 305 -52.80 21.22 6.33
C PHE A 305 -53.15 20.61 4.96
N ARG A 306 -54.40 20.81 4.55
CA ARG A 306 -54.87 20.64 3.16
C ARG A 306 -55.15 22.03 2.58
N PRO A 307 -54.26 22.59 1.73
CA PRO A 307 -54.60 23.77 0.93
C PRO A 307 -55.68 23.39 -0.08
N SER A 308 -56.69 24.25 -0.21
CA SER A 308 -57.79 24.09 -1.17
C SER A 308 -57.33 24.38 -2.61
N ARG A 309 -57.81 23.60 -3.57
CA ARG A 309 -57.64 23.86 -5.01
C ARG A 309 -58.69 24.86 -5.51
N ARG A 310 -58.28 25.85 -6.31
CA ARG A 310 -59.02 26.49 -7.42
C ARG A 310 -57.98 26.73 -8.54
N TYR A 311 -58.18 26.21 -9.77
CA TYR A 311 -58.77 26.90 -10.95
C TYR A 311 -58.05 28.24 -11.29
N SER A 312 -57.67 28.57 -12.54
CA SER A 312 -57.98 27.99 -13.87
C SER A 312 -56.99 28.46 -14.99
N SER A 313 -57.26 28.04 -16.25
CA SER A 313 -57.00 28.77 -17.52
C SER A 313 -55.55 29.20 -17.86
N SER A 314 -54.81 28.55 -18.77
CA SER A 314 -54.98 28.43 -20.24
C SER A 314 -54.42 29.60 -21.06
N TRP A 315 -53.25 29.40 -21.69
CA TRP A 315 -52.84 30.10 -22.92
C TRP A 315 -52.16 29.09 -23.86
N ARG A 316 -52.56 29.12 -25.14
CA ARG A 316 -51.95 28.39 -26.27
C ARG A 316 -51.28 29.41 -27.20
N SER A 317 -50.52 28.90 -28.17
CA SER A 317 -50.06 29.59 -29.40
C SER A 317 -48.95 30.63 -29.18
N CYS A 318 -48.04 30.88 -30.12
CA CYS A 318 -47.67 30.16 -31.35
C CYS A 318 -46.30 30.66 -31.85
N SER A 319 -45.81 30.08 -32.95
CA SER A 319 -44.79 30.62 -33.88
C SER A 319 -43.32 30.62 -33.42
N SER A 320 -42.30 30.65 -34.30
CA SER A 320 -42.11 29.99 -35.63
C SER A 320 -40.68 30.25 -36.18
N ILE A 321 -40.08 29.25 -36.84
CA ILE A 321 -39.24 29.36 -38.06
C ILE A 321 -38.04 30.35 -38.07
N ARG A 322 -36.82 29.78 -38.13
CA ARG A 322 -35.74 29.94 -39.16
C ARG A 322 -34.57 29.01 -38.76
N SER A 323 -33.97 28.10 -39.53
CA SER A 323 -33.67 27.91 -40.97
C SER A 323 -32.51 28.74 -41.54
N GLY A 324 -31.51 28.05 -42.13
CA GLY A 324 -30.24 28.59 -42.66
C GLY A 324 -29.02 27.72 -42.26
N SER A 325 -28.75 26.50 -42.76
CA SER A 325 -28.34 26.05 -44.13
C SER A 325 -26.93 26.48 -44.60
N PHE A 326 -25.99 25.51 -44.59
CA PHE A 326 -25.00 25.07 -45.62
C PHE A 326 -24.73 25.93 -46.88
N PRO A 327 -23.58 25.83 -47.61
CA PRO A 327 -22.83 24.58 -47.97
C PRO A 327 -21.27 24.75 -47.99
N ALA A 328 -20.35 23.93 -48.56
CA ALA A 328 -20.28 22.56 -49.13
C ALA A 328 -18.79 22.07 -49.20
N GLY A 329 -18.55 20.75 -49.40
CA GLY A 329 -17.26 20.19 -49.86
C GLY A 329 -16.88 18.83 -49.21
N ARG A 330 -17.43 17.67 -49.62
CA ARG A 330 -17.04 16.77 -50.75
C ARG A 330 -15.59 16.20 -50.67
N ARG A 331 -15.30 14.92 -50.96
CA ARG A 331 -16.08 13.64 -51.07
C ARG A 331 -15.13 12.46 -51.44
N ALA A 332 -15.23 11.30 -50.79
CA ALA A 332 -15.00 9.92 -51.31
C ALA A 332 -15.32 8.93 -50.15
N ARG A 333 -16.24 7.96 -50.19
CA ARG A 333 -16.48 6.77 -51.08
C ARG A 333 -15.34 5.74 -51.00
N GLY A 334 -15.57 4.44 -50.77
CA GLY A 334 -16.78 3.64 -50.42
C GLY A 334 -16.36 2.46 -49.53
N HIS A 335 -16.97 1.27 -49.46
CA HIS A 335 -18.27 0.69 -49.82
C HIS A 335 -18.32 -0.69 -49.10
N GLY A 336 -19.43 -1.13 -48.47
CA GLY A 336 -19.49 -2.49 -47.88
C GLY A 336 -20.65 -2.75 -46.90
N ALA A 337 -21.41 -3.82 -47.13
CA ALA A 337 -22.70 -4.17 -46.48
C ALA A 337 -22.95 -5.69 -46.69
N ILE A 338 -23.88 -6.45 -46.09
CA ILE A 338 -24.98 -6.30 -45.09
C ILE A 338 -25.48 -7.77 -44.80
N PRO A 339 -26.30 -8.15 -43.78
CA PRO A 339 -26.64 -7.66 -42.43
C PRO A 339 -26.73 -8.81 -41.35
N GLY A 340 -27.31 -8.53 -40.16
CA GLY A 340 -28.18 -9.50 -39.44
C GLY A 340 -27.65 -10.21 -38.17
N VAL A 341 -28.46 -10.71 -37.22
CA VAL A 341 -29.91 -10.60 -36.90
C VAL A 341 -30.15 -10.88 -35.39
N SER A 342 -31.13 -10.17 -34.79
CA SER A 342 -31.93 -10.50 -33.58
C SER A 342 -31.34 -10.51 -32.14
N ARG A 343 -32.23 -10.06 -31.24
CA ARG A 343 -32.21 -10.15 -29.76
C ARG A 343 -32.77 -11.51 -29.30
N SER A 344 -32.55 -11.89 -28.03
CA SER A 344 -33.65 -12.39 -27.15
C SER A 344 -33.26 -12.54 -25.67
N CYS A 345 -34.27 -12.58 -24.80
CA CYS A 345 -34.18 -12.69 -23.34
C CYS A 345 -34.87 -13.97 -22.81
N ALA A 346 -34.28 -14.64 -21.80
CA ALA A 346 -34.90 -15.49 -20.76
C ALA A 346 -33.76 -15.96 -19.81
N ARG A 347 -33.79 -16.04 -18.47
CA ARG A 347 -34.78 -16.06 -17.37
C ARG A 347 -35.48 -17.42 -17.13
N CYS A 348 -35.37 -17.90 -15.87
CA CYS A 348 -35.93 -19.15 -15.28
C CYS A 348 -35.20 -20.46 -15.69
N ARG A 349 -35.10 -21.52 -14.87
CA ARG A 349 -35.50 -21.75 -13.45
C ARG A 349 -34.73 -22.95 -12.84
N ALA A 350 -34.56 -22.92 -11.51
CA ALA A 350 -34.59 -24.01 -10.51
C ALA A 350 -34.11 -25.46 -10.84
N GLY A 351 -33.33 -26.03 -9.91
CA GLY A 351 -33.06 -27.48 -9.83
C GLY A 351 -32.31 -27.84 -8.54
N SER A 352 -33.01 -28.30 -7.50
CA SER A 352 -32.45 -28.71 -6.20
C SER A 352 -32.57 -30.22 -5.99
N LEU A 353 -31.50 -30.89 -5.57
CA LEU A 353 -31.43 -32.14 -4.79
C LEU A 353 -29.96 -32.25 -4.32
N SER A 354 -29.56 -32.38 -3.04
CA SER A 354 -30.06 -33.11 -1.86
C SER A 354 -29.46 -34.52 -1.70
N SER A 355 -28.90 -34.74 -0.50
CA SER A 355 -28.61 -36.04 0.16
C SER A 355 -27.39 -36.83 -0.37
N ARG A 356 -26.38 -37.16 0.46
CA ARG A 356 -26.24 -38.29 1.45
C ARG A 356 -25.45 -39.45 0.81
N THR A 357 -24.62 -40.28 1.47
CA THR A 357 -24.00 -40.36 2.83
C THR A 357 -23.01 -41.55 2.84
N ARG A 358 -21.95 -41.52 3.69
CA ARG A 358 -21.24 -42.71 4.27
C ARG A 358 -20.52 -43.65 3.28
N ASP A 359 -19.62 -44.57 3.66
CA ASP A 359 -18.70 -44.74 4.82
C ASP A 359 -17.62 -45.80 4.41
N CYS A 360 -16.71 -46.12 5.35
CA CYS A 360 -15.98 -47.39 5.46
C CYS A 360 -14.72 -47.64 4.59
N SER A 361 -13.57 -47.33 5.20
CA SER A 361 -12.52 -48.30 5.59
C SER A 361 -11.91 -49.28 4.59
N SER A 362 -10.57 -49.25 4.46
CA SER A 362 -9.71 -50.40 4.81
C SER A 362 -8.22 -50.02 4.90
N ARG A 363 -7.54 -50.66 5.87
CA ARG A 363 -6.07 -50.82 5.99
C ARG A 363 -5.76 -52.27 5.55
N PRO A 364 -4.54 -52.64 5.10
CA PRO A 364 -3.50 -52.99 6.08
C PRO A 364 -2.02 -52.75 5.69
N ASP A 365 -1.21 -52.96 6.73
CA ASP A 365 0.24 -53.06 6.91
C ASP A 365 1.15 -53.56 5.77
N ALA A 366 2.38 -53.00 5.73
CA ALA A 366 3.63 -53.77 5.61
C ALA A 366 4.87 -52.96 6.08
N SER A 367 5.70 -53.57 6.93
CA SER A 367 7.14 -53.31 7.16
C SER A 367 7.92 -54.55 6.61
N PRO A 368 9.28 -54.66 6.54
CA PRO A 368 10.30 -54.00 7.38
C PRO A 368 11.75 -53.77 6.81
N ARG A 369 12.61 -53.16 7.66
CA ARG A 369 14.08 -53.36 7.88
C ARG A 369 15.15 -53.25 6.76
N SER A 370 16.14 -52.37 6.99
CA SER A 370 17.61 -52.63 7.10
C SER A 370 18.31 -51.28 7.39
N THR A 371 19.24 -51.01 8.33
CA THR A 371 20.45 -51.61 8.95
C THR A 371 21.79 -51.27 8.26
N THR A 372 22.85 -51.11 9.10
CA THR A 372 24.30 -50.83 8.85
C THR A 372 24.68 -49.35 8.55
N SER A 373 25.33 -48.62 9.48
CA SER A 373 26.77 -48.57 9.91
C SER A 373 27.63 -47.67 9.00
N SER A 374 28.50 -46.78 9.49
CA SER A 374 29.73 -47.12 10.25
C SER A 374 30.35 -45.93 11.03
N CYS A 375 31.36 -46.23 11.85
CA CYS A 375 32.09 -45.26 12.69
C CYS A 375 33.28 -44.60 11.97
N GLY A 376 33.66 -43.39 12.40
CA GLY A 376 34.95 -42.76 12.05
C GLY A 376 35.46 -41.84 13.16
N ARG A 377 36.50 -42.25 13.89
CA ARG A 377 37.25 -41.37 14.82
C ARG A 377 38.36 -40.63 14.06
N GLY A 378 38.64 -39.39 14.44
CA GLY A 378 39.87 -38.68 14.07
C GLY A 378 40.12 -37.54 15.05
N SER A 379 41.32 -37.46 15.65
CA SER A 379 41.61 -36.51 16.72
C SER A 379 43.07 -36.08 16.78
N ARG A 380 43.27 -34.77 17.00
CA ARG A 380 44.42 -34.08 17.62
C ARG A 380 45.71 -33.77 16.83
N SER A 381 46.07 -32.48 16.91
CA SER A 381 47.40 -31.91 17.25
C SER A 381 48.50 -31.66 16.19
N ALA A 382 48.61 -30.37 15.81
CA ALA A 382 49.69 -29.41 16.17
C ALA A 382 51.18 -29.62 15.77
N VAL A 383 51.94 -28.51 15.91
CA VAL A 383 53.40 -28.29 15.65
C VAL A 383 53.73 -28.05 14.16
N ALA A 384 54.62 -27.15 13.70
CA ALA A 384 55.10 -25.78 14.05
C ALA A 384 56.52 -25.59 13.45
N SER A 385 56.98 -24.34 13.30
CA SER A 385 58.34 -23.91 12.87
C SER A 385 58.73 -24.10 11.39
N SER A 386 59.69 -23.38 10.79
CA SER A 386 60.08 -21.95 10.88
C SER A 386 61.22 -21.64 9.88
N SER A 387 61.11 -20.59 9.04
CA SER A 387 62.28 -19.86 8.51
C SER A 387 61.94 -18.57 7.73
N ARG A 388 62.50 -17.45 8.22
CA ARG A 388 62.85 -16.19 7.50
C ARG A 388 64.40 -16.15 7.38
N PRO A 389 65.10 -15.14 6.82
CA PRO A 389 64.72 -13.84 6.20
C PRO A 389 65.19 -13.76 4.71
N SER A 390 65.13 -12.69 3.91
CA SER A 390 65.52 -11.26 4.03
C SER A 390 64.88 -10.47 2.85
N ALA A 391 64.28 -9.28 2.98
CA ALA A 391 64.77 -7.94 3.38
C ALA A 391 65.31 -7.07 2.22
N SER A 392 64.48 -6.10 1.74
CA SER A 392 64.87 -4.68 1.56
C SER A 392 63.74 -3.81 0.97
N SER A 393 63.37 -2.72 1.69
CA SER A 393 62.96 -1.36 1.23
C SER A 393 61.98 -1.15 0.04
N ALA A 394 61.05 -0.18 0.01
CA ALA A 394 60.99 1.10 0.74
C ALA A 394 59.59 1.79 0.71
N ARG A 395 59.44 2.86 1.53
CA ARG A 395 58.51 4.01 1.43
C ARG A 395 57.02 3.87 1.83
N SER A 396 56.81 4.03 3.13
CA SER A 396 55.98 5.06 3.81
C SER A 396 54.90 5.85 3.05
N ALA A 397 53.63 5.67 3.49
CA ALA A 397 52.52 6.63 3.73
C ALA A 397 51.21 5.80 3.66
N THR A 398 50.30 5.72 4.64
CA THR A 398 49.56 6.75 5.40
C THR A 398 49.01 6.12 6.69
N VAL A 399 49.08 6.79 7.85
CA VAL A 399 47.97 7.52 8.53
C VAL A 399 46.65 6.74 8.71
N GLY A 400 46.31 6.46 9.98
CA GLY A 400 44.94 6.63 10.47
C GLY A 400 43.99 5.43 10.44
N SER A 401 44.27 4.36 11.20
CA SER A 401 43.24 3.38 11.55
C SER A 401 42.18 3.99 12.47
N TRP A 402 40.92 4.01 12.04
CA TRP A 402 39.77 4.14 12.95
C TRP A 402 38.98 2.83 12.94
N SER A 403 38.86 2.23 14.11
CA SER A 403 38.08 1.02 14.36
C SER A 403 36.61 1.36 14.60
N SER A 404 35.71 0.83 13.77
CA SER A 404 34.26 0.70 14.03
C SER A 404 33.70 -0.41 13.13
#